data_AF-B4QQS1-F1
#
_entry.id   AF-B4QQS1-F1
#
_cell.length_a   1.000
_cell.length_b   1.000
_cell.length_c   1.000
_cell.angle_alpha   90.00
_cell.angle_beta   90.00
_cell.angle_gamma   90.00
#
_symmetry.space_group_name_H-M   'P 1'
#
loop_
_entity.id
_entity.type
_entity.pdbx_description
1 polymer ?
#
loop_
_entity_poly.entity_id
_entity_poly.type
_entity_poly.pdbx_seq_one_letter_code
_entity_poly.pdbx_strand_id
1 'polypeptide(L)'
;MKWTMPSAISGAPHAHIPSNEECGIRDVWKQNLEEEFRTIRKVVQKYHYVAMDTEFPGVVARPVGEFRSTADYHYQLLRCNVDLLRIIQLGLTFMDDDGKTPPGYSTWQFNFKFNLSEDMYAQDSIDLLQNSGIQFKSTRRMASIPSTSPNC
;
A
#
# COMPACT_ATOMS: atom_id res chain seq x y z
N MET A 1 2.62 -24.92 9.59
CA MET A 1 3.12 -24.38 10.88
C MET A 1 2.00 -23.55 11.49
N LYS A 2 1.46 -23.96 12.64
CA LYS A 2 0.41 -23.23 13.38
C LYS A 2 1.10 -22.28 14.35
N TRP A 3 0.81 -20.99 14.26
CA TRP A 3 1.14 -20.03 15.31
C TRP A 3 0.02 -20.09 16.37
N THR A 4 0.33 -20.61 17.56
CA THR A 4 -0.54 -20.51 18.73
C THR A 4 -0.20 -19.24 19.51
N MET A 5 -1.20 -18.36 19.67
CA MET A 5 -1.12 -17.21 20.59
C MET A 5 -1.11 -17.71 22.05
N PRO A 6 -0.23 -17.19 22.93
CA PRO A 6 -0.31 -17.48 24.35
C PRO A 6 -1.54 -16.81 24.98
N SER A 7 -2.24 -17.52 25.86
CA SER A 7 -3.36 -16.98 26.65
C SER A 7 -2.91 -15.76 27.47
N ALA A 8 -3.73 -14.71 27.44
CA ALA A 8 -3.48 -13.45 28.13
C ALA A 8 -3.35 -13.64 29.65
N ILE A 9 -2.18 -13.30 30.19
CA ILE A 9 -2.00 -13.06 31.63
C ILE A 9 -2.48 -11.64 31.91
N SER A 10 -3.58 -11.53 32.66
CA SER A 10 -4.14 -10.27 33.12
C SER A 10 -3.19 -9.61 34.13
N GLY A 11 -2.49 -8.53 33.74
CA GLY A 11 -1.77 -7.68 34.68
C GLY A 11 -0.50 -6.95 34.21
N ALA A 12 -0.39 -6.52 32.94
CA ALA A 12 0.75 -5.72 32.48
C ALA A 12 0.34 -4.27 32.16
N PRO A 13 1.20 -3.26 32.42
CA PRO A 13 0.94 -1.86 32.06
C PRO A 13 0.75 -1.78 30.54
N HIS A 14 -0.16 -0.91 30.07
CA HIS A 14 -0.48 -0.69 28.66
C HIS A 14 0.75 -0.89 27.76
N ALA A 15 0.79 -1.98 27.01
CA ALA A 15 1.86 -2.23 26.06
C ALA A 15 1.85 -1.07 25.05
N HIS A 16 2.93 -0.29 25.03
CA HIS A 16 3.10 0.80 24.07
C HIS A 16 3.23 0.17 22.68
N ILE A 17 2.17 0.23 21.89
CA ILE A 17 2.22 -0.17 20.48
C ILE A 17 2.99 0.96 19.77
N PRO A 18 4.18 0.69 19.21
CA PRO A 18 4.97 1.72 18.56
C PRO A 18 4.21 2.30 17.37
N SER A 19 4.26 3.61 17.21
CA SER A 19 3.66 4.29 16.06
C SER A 19 4.39 3.91 14.76
N ASN A 20 3.73 4.08 13.61
CA ASN A 20 4.38 3.87 12.30
C ASN A 20 5.70 4.65 12.19
N GLU A 21 5.74 5.88 12.70
CA GLU A 21 6.92 6.74 12.65
C GLU A 21 8.08 6.20 13.52
N GLU A 22 7.78 5.63 14.69
CA GLU A 22 8.77 4.94 15.53
C GLU A 22 9.35 3.70 14.84
N CYS A 23 8.57 3.08 13.95
CA CYS A 23 9.00 1.96 13.12
C CYS A 23 9.74 2.40 11.84
N GLY A 24 9.95 3.70 11.62
CA GLY A 24 10.59 4.22 10.41
C GLY A 24 9.69 4.24 9.18
N ILE A 25 8.37 4.14 9.37
CA ILE A 25 7.34 4.20 8.32
C ILE A 25 6.70 5.58 8.34
N ARG A 26 6.76 6.27 7.20
CA ARG A 26 6.20 7.60 7.01
C ARG A 26 4.91 7.53 6.19
N ASP A 27 3.80 7.90 6.81
CA ASP A 27 2.52 8.02 6.12
C ASP A 27 2.48 9.26 5.21
N VAL A 28 2.24 9.02 3.93
CA VAL A 28 2.16 10.05 2.89
C VAL A 28 0.71 10.23 2.45
N TRP A 29 0.24 11.46 2.62
CA TRP A 29 -1.10 11.94 2.34
C TRP A 29 -1.02 13.12 1.35
N LYS A 30 -2.17 13.65 0.92
CA LYS A 30 -2.20 14.78 -0.02
C LYS A 30 -1.39 15.98 0.46
N GLN A 31 -1.45 16.30 1.76
CA GLN A 31 -0.83 17.50 2.32
C GLN A 31 0.70 17.46 2.40
N ASN A 32 1.31 16.28 2.57
CA ASN A 32 2.77 16.12 2.69
C ASN A 32 3.39 15.41 1.48
N LEU A 33 2.60 15.04 0.47
CA LEU A 33 3.07 14.32 -0.73
C LEU A 33 4.33 14.94 -1.35
N GLU A 34 4.28 16.25 -1.61
CA GLU A 34 5.35 16.98 -2.27
C GLU A 34 6.61 17.11 -1.39
N GLU A 35 6.43 17.24 -0.08
CA GLU A 35 7.55 17.28 0.88
C GLU A 35 8.28 15.94 0.91
N GLU A 36 7.53 14.84 1.02
CA GLU A 36 8.09 13.49 1.09
C GLU A 36 8.75 13.09 -0.24
N PHE A 37 8.19 13.46 -1.39
CA PHE A 37 8.85 13.25 -2.68
C PHE A 37 10.19 13.98 -2.77
N ARG A 38 10.33 15.19 -2.21
CA ARG A 38 11.64 15.87 -2.16
C ARG A 38 12.65 15.13 -1.29
N THR A 39 12.20 14.51 -0.20
CA THR A 39 13.03 13.66 0.65
C THR A 39 13.45 12.39 -0.09
N ILE A 40 12.49 11.67 -0.69
CA ILE A 40 12.75 10.46 -1.47
C ILE A 40 13.75 10.72 -2.60
N ARG A 41 13.63 11.85 -3.31
CA ARG A 41 14.59 12.25 -4.38
C ARG A 41 16.04 12.33 -3.89
N LYS A 42 16.27 12.66 -2.62
CA LYS A 42 17.61 12.66 -1.99
C LYS A 42 18.00 11.26 -1.53
N VAL A 43 17.06 10.52 -0.92
CA VAL A 43 17.29 9.17 -0.41
C VAL A 43 17.71 8.21 -1.52
N VAL A 44 16.99 8.21 -2.64
CA VAL A 44 17.23 7.29 -3.77
C VAL A 44 18.62 7.44 -4.42
N GLN A 45 19.31 8.57 -4.20
CA GLN A 45 20.68 8.76 -4.71
C GLN A 45 21.68 7.83 -4.03
N LYS A 46 21.42 7.42 -2.78
CA LYS A 46 22.29 6.52 -2.01
C LYS A 46 21.62 5.16 -1.77
N TYR A 47 20.35 5.16 -1.37
CA TYR A 47 19.57 3.98 -1.07
C TYR A 47 18.68 3.66 -2.27
N HIS A 48 19.28 3.05 -3.30
CA HIS A 48 18.70 2.92 -4.64
C HIS A 48 17.95 1.60 -4.88
N TYR A 49 18.04 0.63 -3.97
CA TYR A 49 17.17 -0.55 -4.00
C TYR A 49 15.82 -0.21 -3.39
N VAL A 50 14.74 -0.52 -4.11
CA VAL A 50 13.38 -0.20 -3.68
C VAL A 50 12.58 -1.50 -3.55
N ALA A 51 12.21 -1.85 -2.31
CA ALA A 51 11.17 -2.84 -2.06
C ALA A 51 9.81 -2.13 -2.15
N MET A 52 8.83 -2.80 -2.76
CA MET A 52 7.53 -2.22 -3.06
C MET A 52 6.42 -3.22 -2.76
N ASP A 53 5.33 -2.72 -2.18
CA ASP A 53 4.10 -3.46 -1.96
C ASP A 53 2.88 -2.55 -2.18
N THR A 54 1.73 -3.14 -2.54
CA THR A 54 0.51 -2.37 -2.83
C THR A 54 -0.71 -3.02 -2.22
N GLU A 55 -1.61 -2.19 -1.69
CA GLU A 55 -2.95 -2.63 -1.28
C GLU A 55 -3.98 -2.15 -2.29
N PHE A 56 -4.81 -3.08 -2.76
CA PHE A 56 -5.88 -2.82 -3.73
C PHE A 56 -7.14 -3.61 -3.35
N PRO A 57 -8.32 -3.22 -3.84
CA PRO A 57 -9.60 -3.74 -3.35
C PRO A 57 -9.97 -5.13 -3.93
N GLY A 58 -8.99 -6.02 -4.06
CA GLY A 58 -9.18 -7.41 -4.45
C GLY A 58 -9.42 -7.64 -5.94
N VAL A 59 -10.17 -8.69 -6.26
CA VAL A 59 -10.50 -9.13 -7.62
C VAL A 59 -12.02 -9.14 -7.75
N VAL A 60 -12.56 -8.32 -8.63
CA VAL A 60 -14.02 -8.14 -8.82
C VAL A 60 -14.53 -8.73 -10.12
N ALA A 61 -13.64 -8.98 -11.08
CA ALA A 61 -14.01 -9.46 -12.41
C ALA A 61 -13.12 -10.62 -12.86
N ARG A 62 -13.69 -11.51 -13.68
CA ARG A 62 -12.97 -12.58 -14.37
C ARG A 62 -13.12 -12.39 -15.88
N PRO A 63 -12.03 -12.48 -16.65
CA PRO A 63 -12.11 -12.32 -18.10
C PRO A 63 -12.87 -13.52 -18.69
N VAL A 64 -13.71 -13.25 -19.68
CA VAL A 64 -14.49 -14.27 -20.42
C VAL A 64 -13.92 -14.40 -21.82
N GLY A 65 -13.68 -15.63 -22.28
CA GLY A 65 -13.20 -15.91 -23.63
C GLY A 65 -12.27 -17.12 -23.68
N GLU A 66 -11.69 -17.33 -24.87
CA GLU A 66 -10.62 -18.31 -25.05
C GLU A 66 -9.26 -17.67 -24.75
N PHE A 67 -8.41 -18.41 -24.03
CA PHE A 67 -7.07 -17.97 -23.64
C PHE A 67 -6.03 -18.89 -24.25
N ARG A 68 -4.91 -18.31 -24.71
CA ARG A 68 -3.86 -19.07 -25.40
C ARG A 68 -3.07 -19.96 -24.46
N SER A 69 -3.06 -19.62 -23.17
CA SER A 69 -2.39 -20.37 -22.11
C SER A 69 -2.93 -19.96 -20.73
N THR A 70 -2.56 -20.72 -19.70
CA THR A 70 -2.81 -20.35 -18.30
C THR A 70 -2.15 -19.01 -17.93
N ALA A 71 -0.93 -18.75 -18.44
CA ALA A 71 -0.24 -17.48 -18.21
C ALA A 71 -0.99 -16.29 -18.84
N ASP A 72 -1.53 -16.48 -20.05
CA ASP A 72 -2.36 -15.48 -20.73
C ASP A 72 -3.64 -15.20 -19.92
N TYR A 73 -4.33 -16.25 -19.43
CA TYR A 73 -5.48 -16.08 -18.55
C TYR A 73 -5.14 -15.28 -17.27
N HIS A 74 -4.04 -15.60 -16.60
CA HIS A 74 -3.61 -14.87 -15.40
C HIS A 74 -3.26 -13.41 -15.71
N TYR A 75 -2.61 -13.14 -16.83
CA TYR A 75 -2.33 -11.78 -17.27
C TYR A 75 -3.62 -11.01 -17.57
N GLN A 76 -4.58 -11.60 -18.30
CA GLN A 76 -5.87 -10.95 -18.56
C GLN A 76 -6.67 -10.72 -17.28
N LEU A 77 -6.63 -11.67 -16.33
CA LEU A 77 -7.25 -11.51 -15.03
C LEU A 77 -6.65 -10.33 -14.26
N LEU A 78 -5.32 -10.23 -14.22
CA LEU A 78 -4.63 -9.09 -13.61
C LEU A 78 -5.00 -7.78 -14.30
N ARG A 79 -4.85 -7.72 -15.63
CA ARG A 79 -5.11 -6.53 -16.45
C ARG A 79 -6.53 -6.00 -16.23
N CYS A 80 -7.54 -6.86 -16.36
CA CYS A 80 -8.93 -6.43 -16.20
C CYS A 80 -9.18 -5.83 -14.81
N ASN A 81 -8.64 -6.42 -13.74
CA ASN A 81 -8.85 -5.88 -12.41
C ASN A 81 -8.02 -4.62 -12.13
N VAL A 82 -6.79 -4.53 -12.66
CA VAL A 82 -5.97 -3.32 -12.57
C VAL A 82 -6.59 -2.14 -13.31
N ASP A 83 -7.20 -2.37 -14.48
CA ASP A 83 -7.89 -1.34 -15.25
C ASP A 83 -9.17 -0.84 -14.55
N LEU A 84 -9.86 -1.71 -13.81
CA LEU A 84 -11.13 -1.42 -13.16
C LEU A 84 -10.99 -0.82 -11.76
N LEU A 85 -9.95 -1.20 -11.02
CA LEU A 85 -9.84 -0.93 -9.59
C LEU A 85 -8.88 0.23 -9.32
N ARG A 86 -9.17 0.98 -8.26
CA ARG A 86 -8.28 2.03 -7.77
C ARG A 86 -7.40 1.48 -6.66
N ILE A 87 -6.10 1.77 -6.74
CA ILE A 87 -5.14 1.46 -5.67
C ILE A 87 -5.51 2.21 -4.37
N ILE A 88 -5.27 1.56 -3.23
CA ILE A 88 -5.54 2.09 -1.89
C ILE A 88 -4.25 2.58 -1.25
N GLN A 89 -3.20 1.75 -1.24
CA GLN A 89 -1.89 2.10 -0.71
C GLN A 89 -0.74 1.60 -1.58
N LEU A 90 0.40 2.30 -1.49
CA LEU A 90 1.70 1.89 -2.01
C LEU A 90 2.74 2.06 -0.91
N GLY A 91 3.42 1.00 -0.53
CA GLY A 91 4.59 1.03 0.35
C GLY A 91 5.87 1.02 -0.47
N LEU A 92 6.79 1.94 -0.19
CA LEU A 92 8.14 1.96 -0.78
C LEU A 92 9.20 1.99 0.32
N THR A 93 10.07 0.98 0.36
CA THR A 93 11.19 0.90 1.30
C THR A 93 12.51 0.98 0.55
N PHE A 94 13.42 1.85 1.01
CA PHE A 94 14.69 2.14 0.33
C PHE A 94 15.89 1.52 1.05
N MET A 95 16.80 0.91 0.30
CA MET A 95 18.01 0.24 0.81
C MET A 95 19.24 0.52 -0.08
N ASP A 96 20.44 0.44 0.49
CA ASP A 96 21.71 0.48 -0.24
C ASP A 96 22.21 -0.91 -0.65
N ASP A 97 23.40 -1.00 -1.25
CA ASP A 97 24.01 -2.25 -1.72
C ASP A 97 24.25 -3.29 -0.61
N ASP A 98 24.38 -2.84 0.64
CA ASP A 98 24.57 -3.72 1.80
C ASP A 98 23.22 -4.14 2.43
N GLY A 99 22.10 -3.69 1.86
CA GLY A 99 20.77 -3.88 2.43
C GLY A 99 20.48 -2.98 3.64
N LYS A 100 21.28 -1.92 3.87
CA LYS A 100 21.04 -0.96 4.96
C LYS A 100 20.02 0.08 4.54
N THR A 101 19.23 0.54 5.50
CA THR A 101 18.19 1.55 5.29
C THR A 101 18.68 2.96 5.63
N PRO A 102 18.05 4.01 5.08
CA PRO A 102 18.36 5.38 5.48
C PRO A 102 18.06 5.64 6.96
N PRO A 103 18.81 6.54 7.62
CA PRO A 103 18.50 6.96 8.98
C PRO A 103 17.18 7.75 9.00
N GLY A 104 16.36 7.51 10.03
CA GLY A 104 15.02 8.09 10.12
C GLY A 104 13.98 7.22 9.43
N TYR A 105 13.28 7.77 8.43
CA TYR A 105 12.30 7.02 7.66
C TYR A 105 12.97 6.18 6.57
N SER A 106 12.69 4.88 6.59
CA SER A 106 13.12 3.92 5.57
C SER A 106 12.01 3.58 4.58
N THR A 107 10.77 3.75 5.02
CA THR A 107 9.57 3.32 4.29
C THR A 107 8.58 4.47 4.17
N TRP A 108 8.05 4.68 2.96
CA TRP A 108 6.97 5.62 2.70
C TRP A 108 5.71 4.86 2.31
N GLN A 109 4.64 5.09 3.07
CA GLN A 109 3.32 4.51 2.83
C GLN A 109 2.42 5.58 2.23
N PHE A 110 2.23 5.52 0.91
CA PHE A 110 1.35 6.43 0.19
C PHE A 110 -0.10 5.97 0.33
N ASN A 111 -0.96 6.88 0.78
CA ASN A 111 -2.38 6.63 0.99
C ASN A 111 -3.20 7.34 -0.10
N PHE A 112 -3.78 6.57 -1.03
CA PHE A 112 -4.48 7.10 -2.20
C PHE A 112 -5.98 7.25 -1.98
N LYS A 113 -6.58 8.26 -2.63
CA LYS A 113 -8.00 8.54 -2.51
C LYS A 113 -8.82 7.34 -3.01
N PHE A 114 -9.57 6.77 -2.06
CA PHE A 114 -10.52 5.68 -2.26
C PHE A 114 -11.86 6.04 -1.61
N ASN A 115 -12.96 5.73 -2.28
CA ASN A 115 -14.32 6.03 -1.86
C ASN A 115 -15.23 4.81 -2.02
N LEU A 116 -15.65 4.21 -0.91
CA LEU A 116 -16.52 3.03 -0.87
C LEU A 116 -17.90 3.26 -1.52
N SER A 117 -18.32 4.49 -1.76
CA SER A 117 -19.59 4.77 -2.44
C SER A 117 -19.46 4.91 -3.96
N GLU A 118 -18.25 5.19 -4.46
CA GLU A 118 -17.99 5.49 -5.87
C GLU A 118 -17.14 4.41 -6.56
N ASP A 119 -16.20 3.83 -5.83
CA ASP A 119 -15.19 2.92 -6.36
C ASP A 119 -15.62 1.47 -6.25
N MET A 120 -15.26 0.64 -7.23
CA MET A 120 -15.51 -0.81 -7.18
C MET A 120 -14.55 -1.50 -6.20
N TYR A 121 -15.06 -2.52 -5.49
CA TYR A 121 -14.28 -3.33 -4.57
C TYR A 121 -14.87 -4.72 -4.34
N ALA A 122 -14.03 -5.66 -3.91
CA ALA A 122 -14.47 -6.91 -3.31
C ALA A 122 -14.72 -6.72 -1.81
N GLN A 123 -15.89 -7.13 -1.32
CA GLN A 123 -16.29 -6.93 0.08
C GLN A 123 -15.28 -7.56 1.05
N ASP A 124 -14.89 -8.81 0.80
CA ASP A 124 -13.91 -9.52 1.63
C ASP A 124 -12.57 -8.77 1.72
N SER A 125 -12.14 -8.12 0.64
CA SER A 125 -10.91 -7.34 0.63
C SER A 125 -11.03 -6.06 1.46
N ILE A 126 -12.17 -5.37 1.41
CA ILE A 126 -12.40 -4.20 2.27
C ILE A 126 -12.46 -4.60 3.74
N ASP A 127 -13.13 -5.70 4.06
CA ASP A 127 -13.25 -6.17 5.44
C ASP A 127 -11.87 -6.54 6.01
N LEU A 128 -11.04 -7.22 5.21
CA LEU A 128 -9.64 -7.50 5.57
C LEU A 128 -8.86 -6.20 5.82
N LEU A 129 -8.95 -5.21 4.93
CA LEU A 129 -8.22 -3.95 5.06
C LEU A 129 -8.69 -3.12 6.27
N GLN A 130 -10.00 -3.11 6.57
CA GLN A 130 -10.54 -2.46 7.77
C GLN A 130 -10.02 -3.13 9.06
N ASN A 131 -9.97 -4.46 9.07
CA ASN A 131 -9.42 -5.22 10.20
C ASN A 131 -7.91 -5.00 10.36
N SER A 132 -7.19 -4.69 9.27
CA SER A 132 -5.77 -4.31 9.29
C SER A 132 -5.53 -2.84 9.67
N GLY A 133 -6.58 -2.07 9.97
CA GLY A 133 -6.47 -0.69 10.48
C GLY A 133 -6.58 0.41 9.43
N ILE A 134 -6.91 0.10 8.18
CA ILE A 134 -7.10 1.12 7.13
C ILE A 134 -8.44 1.83 7.32
N GLN A 135 -8.39 3.13 7.63
CA GLN A 135 -9.57 3.97 7.81
C GLN A 135 -9.99 4.67 6.51
N PHE A 136 -10.99 4.12 5.83
CA PHE A 136 -11.56 4.67 4.58
C PHE A 136 -12.35 5.99 4.78
N LYS A 137 -12.60 6.43 6.01
CA LYS A 137 -13.47 7.58 6.33
C LYS A 137 -12.89 8.97 6.02
N SER A 138 -11.58 9.10 5.75
CA SER A 138 -10.96 10.42 5.54
C SER A 138 -10.50 10.69 4.11
N THR A 139 -11.43 10.59 3.16
CA THR A 139 -11.23 10.90 1.73
C THR A 139 -10.54 12.25 1.47
N ARG A 140 -10.68 13.22 2.39
CA ARG A 140 -10.12 14.58 2.26
C ARG A 140 -8.59 14.66 2.46
N ARG A 141 -7.99 13.67 3.14
CA ARG A 141 -6.55 13.60 3.40
C ARG A 141 -5.79 12.75 2.37
N MET A 142 -6.49 11.93 1.58
CA MET A 142 -5.84 10.97 0.69
C MET A 142 -5.28 11.63 -0.58
N ALA A 143 -4.11 11.17 -1.02
CA ALA A 143 -3.47 11.65 -2.23
C ALA A 143 -4.27 11.23 -3.46
N SER A 144 -4.49 12.14 -4.41
CA SER A 144 -5.02 11.76 -5.73
C SER A 144 -3.92 11.03 -6.51
N ILE A 145 -4.29 9.97 -7.23
CA ILE A 145 -3.39 9.36 -8.22
C ILE A 145 -2.97 10.47 -9.21
N PRO A 146 -1.67 10.66 -9.47
CA PRO A 146 -1.23 11.60 -10.49
C PRO A 146 -1.82 11.16 -11.83
N SER A 147 -2.65 12.00 -12.45
CA SER A 147 -2.98 11.83 -13.85
C SER A 147 -1.71 12.08 -14.65
N THR A 148 -1.07 11.04 -15.16
CA THR A 148 -0.04 11.22 -16.18
C THR A 148 -0.71 11.85 -17.38
N SER A 149 -0.42 13.12 -17.63
CA SER A 149 -0.75 13.72 -18.92
C SER A 149 -0.02 12.86 -19.97
N PRO A 150 -0.67 12.41 -21.05
CA PRO A 150 -0.09 11.47 -22.02
C PRO A 150 1.09 12.03 -22.83
N ASN A 151 1.65 13.18 -22.46
CA ASN A 151 2.67 13.91 -23.20
C ASN A 151 3.95 14.12 -22.38
N CYS A 152 4.57 13.04 -21.89
CA CYS A 152 5.98 13.04 -21.51
C CYS A 152 6.65 11.82 -22.15
#